data_AF-A0A5J4VMV3-F1
#
_entry.id   AF-A0A5J4VMV3-F1
#
_cell.length_a   1.000
_cell.length_b   1.000
_cell.length_c   1.000
_cell.angle_alpha   90.00
_cell.angle_beta   90.00
_cell.angle_gamma   90.00
#
_symmetry.space_group_name_H-M   'P 1'
#
loop_
_entity.id
_entity.type
_entity.pdbx_description
1 polymer ?
#
loop_
_entity_poly.entity_id
_entity_poly.type
_entity_poly.pdbx_seq_one_letter_code
_entity_poly.pdbx_strand_id
1 'polypeptide(L)'
;MLNLTQIEQGIIVICTNLHKGKRRRVEVTLKVVDNKAVCSITWFQAWNEKRKIRTTDKDLLWKNSENKRSLIPEKCSEEVHVVMSSTDIDKKHSVTTIRIEAISAMQNKDKTKRWIDRWSRHSESAATIRENYDVSYSDSVSKALCECISAREDYMASEQIE
;
A
#
# COMPACT_ATOMS: atom_id res chain seq x y z
N MET A 1 11.03 9.03 7.19
CA MET A 1 11.94 8.13 7.92
C MET A 1 11.29 6.77 8.07
N LEU A 2 11.88 5.75 7.46
CA LEU A 2 11.45 4.36 7.58
C LEU A 2 12.07 3.72 8.84
N ASN A 3 11.28 3.04 9.66
CA ASN A 3 11.80 2.22 10.75
C ASN A 3 11.84 0.74 10.34
N LEU A 4 13.05 0.26 10.00
CA LEU A 4 13.30 -1.10 9.53
C LEU A 4 13.56 -2.09 10.68
N THR A 5 13.77 -1.62 11.92
CA THR A 5 14.15 -2.49 13.05
C THR A 5 13.02 -3.43 13.49
N GLN A 6 11.80 -3.22 12.99
CA GLN A 6 10.63 -4.06 13.29
C GLN A 6 10.29 -5.03 12.14
N ILE A 7 11.08 -5.07 11.06
CA ILE A 7 10.82 -5.99 9.93
C ILE A 7 10.90 -7.44 10.36
N GLU A 8 11.86 -7.77 11.23
CA GLU A 8 12.01 -9.11 11.81
C GLU A 8 10.78 -9.52 12.64
N GLN A 9 10.00 -8.55 13.11
CA GLN A 9 8.73 -8.74 13.83
C GLN A 9 7.52 -8.76 12.88
N GLY A 10 7.74 -8.76 11.57
CA GLY A 10 6.67 -8.71 10.57
C GLY A 10 5.93 -7.37 10.54
N ILE A 11 6.61 -6.26 10.88
CA ILE A 11 6.04 -4.91 10.89
C ILE A 11 6.97 -3.93 10.17
N ILE A 12 6.41 -3.10 9.28
CA ILE A 12 7.12 -1.95 8.69
C ILE A 12 6.40 -0.68 9.12
N VAL A 13 7.14 0.28 9.68
CA VAL A 13 6.62 1.62 9.95
C VAL A 13 7.26 2.61 8.99
N ILE A 14 6.43 3.18 8.12
CA ILE A 14 6.81 4.23 7.17
C ILE A 14 6.37 5.59 7.72
N CYS A 15 7.32 6.41 8.18
CA CYS A 15 7.02 7.81 8.49
C CYS A 15 7.24 8.65 7.22
N THR A 16 6.18 9.23 6.67
CA THR A 16 6.23 10.10 5.48
C THR A 16 5.52 11.42 5.72
N ASN A 17 5.79 12.43 4.89
CA ASN A 17 5.05 13.69 4.95
C ASN A 17 3.90 13.65 3.95
N LEU A 18 2.72 14.13 4.36
CA LEU A 18 1.63 14.38 3.44
C LEU A 18 2.01 15.54 2.51
N HIS A 19 2.02 15.25 1.21
CA HIS A 19 2.29 16.23 0.17
C HIS A 19 1.02 16.99 -0.26
N LYS A 20 -0.17 16.47 0.07
CA LYS A 20 -1.48 17.07 -0.22
C LYS A 20 -2.14 17.55 1.08
N GLY A 21 -2.59 18.81 1.10
CA GLY A 21 -3.20 19.45 2.27
C GLY A 21 -2.18 20.01 3.27
N LYS A 22 -2.55 20.12 4.55
CA LYS A 22 -1.62 20.58 5.61
C LYS A 22 -0.45 19.60 5.70
N ARG A 23 0.77 20.10 5.44
CA ARG A 23 2.01 19.31 5.56
C ARG A 23 2.14 18.79 6.98
N ARG A 24 1.97 17.48 7.15
CA ARG A 24 2.15 16.78 8.42
C ARG A 24 2.88 15.48 8.21
N ARG A 25 3.68 15.10 9.20
CA ARG A 25 4.26 13.76 9.29
C ARG A 25 3.13 12.79 9.60
N VAL A 26 3.10 11.69 8.88
CA VAL A 26 2.19 10.58 9.11
C VAL A 26 2.98 9.29 9.21
N GLU A 27 2.49 8.40 10.07
CA GLU A 27 3.01 7.05 10.20
C GLU A 27 2.03 6.08 9.54
N VAL A 28 2.59 5.17 8.74
CA VAL A 28 1.87 4.08 8.11
C VAL A 28 2.51 2.79 8.60
N THR A 29 1.73 1.99 9.30
CA THR A 29 2.14 0.66 9.75
C THR A 29 1.63 -0.38 8.76
N LEU A 30 2.55 -1.16 8.19
CA LEU A 30 2.26 -2.35 7.40
C LEU A 30 2.58 -3.57 8.26
N LYS A 31 1.77 -4.62 8.15
CA LYS A 31 1.98 -5.89 8.85
C LYS A 31 1.96 -7.06 7.86
N VAL A 32 2.58 -8.17 8.25
CA VAL A 32 2.49 -9.43 7.52
C VAL A 32 1.02 -9.87 7.46
N VAL A 33 0.67 -10.50 6.34
CA VAL A 33 -0.62 -11.12 6.05
C VAL A 33 -0.34 -12.51 5.47
N ASP A 34 -1.28 -13.44 5.65
CA ASP A 34 -1.06 -14.86 5.37
C ASP A 34 -0.80 -15.14 3.88
N ASN A 35 -1.52 -14.45 2.99
CA ASN A 35 -1.30 -14.57 1.56
C ASN A 35 -0.04 -13.78 1.15
N LYS A 36 1.04 -14.51 0.86
CA LYS A 36 2.34 -13.96 0.44
C LYS A 36 2.27 -13.19 -0.89
N ALA A 37 1.37 -13.55 -1.80
CA ALA A 37 1.24 -12.88 -3.11
C ALA A 37 0.76 -11.42 -2.97
N VAL A 38 0.08 -11.10 -1.87
CA VAL A 38 -0.45 -9.75 -1.59
C VAL A 38 0.22 -9.10 -0.37
N CYS A 39 1.17 -9.79 0.27
CA CYS A 39 1.81 -9.31 1.48
C CYS A 39 2.77 -8.15 1.19
N SER A 40 2.40 -6.95 1.63
CA SER A 40 3.20 -5.74 1.41
C SER A 40 4.60 -5.83 2.02
N ILE A 41 4.77 -6.55 3.13
CA ILE A 41 6.08 -6.77 3.75
C ILE A 41 6.95 -7.71 2.92
N THR A 42 6.38 -8.81 2.43
CA THR A 42 7.10 -9.74 1.54
C THR A 42 7.59 -9.03 0.28
N TRP A 43 6.72 -8.25 -0.37
CA TRP A 43 7.10 -7.45 -1.53
C TRP A 43 8.15 -6.38 -1.20
N PHE A 44 8.02 -5.71 -0.06
CA PHE A 44 8.99 -4.72 0.38
C PHE A 44 10.37 -5.34 0.64
N GLN A 45 10.43 -6.51 1.29
CA GLN A 45 11.68 -7.24 1.54
C GLN A 45 12.35 -7.65 0.22
N ALA A 46 11.60 -8.26 -0.69
CA ALA A 46 12.11 -8.66 -2.01
C ALA A 46 12.61 -7.46 -2.83
N TRP A 47 11.90 -6.33 -2.78
CA TRP A 47 12.33 -5.09 -3.40
C TRP A 47 13.61 -4.53 -2.78
N ASN A 48 13.72 -4.56 -1.45
CA ASN A 48 14.87 -4.04 -0.71
C ASN A 48 16.14 -4.89 -0.98
N GLU A 49 16.00 -6.22 -1.03
CA GLU A 49 17.08 -7.14 -1.39
C GLU A 49 17.62 -6.86 -2.79
N LYS A 50 16.74 -6.70 -3.79
CA LYS A 50 17.13 -6.39 -5.17
C LYS A 50 17.89 -5.08 -5.29
N ARG A 51 17.52 -4.05 -4.51
CA ARG A 51 18.18 -2.75 -4.56
C ARG A 51 19.53 -2.71 -3.82
N LYS A 52 19.89 -3.75 -3.04
CA LYS A 52 21.09 -3.76 -2.17
C LYS A 52 21.21 -2.50 -1.31
N ILE A 53 20.07 -1.90 -0.92
CA ILE A 53 20.09 -0.69 -0.11
C ILE A 53 20.63 -1.06 1.27
N ARG A 54 21.76 -0.47 1.67
CA ARG A 54 22.19 -0.54 3.07
C ARG A 54 21.07 0.11 3.89
N THR A 55 20.51 -0.67 4.80
CA THR A 55 19.39 -0.38 5.74
C THR A 55 19.54 0.94 6.52
N THR A 56 20.68 1.62 6.42
CA THR A 56 21.01 2.88 7.07
C THR A 56 20.40 4.11 6.39
N ASP A 57 20.03 4.05 5.11
CA ASP A 57 19.63 5.23 4.34
C ASP A 57 18.09 5.33 4.21
N LYS A 58 17.47 5.71 5.33
CA LYS A 58 16.00 5.73 5.59
C LYS A 58 15.20 6.69 4.69
N ASP A 59 15.88 7.51 3.89
CA ASP A 59 15.30 8.45 2.93
C ASP A 59 15.21 7.89 1.50
N LEU A 60 15.74 6.69 1.25
CA LEU A 60 15.78 6.09 -0.09
C LEU A 60 14.46 5.45 -0.54
N LEU A 61 13.46 5.30 0.34
CA LEU A 61 12.18 4.66 -0.03
C LEU A 61 11.52 5.39 -1.20
N TRP A 62 11.68 6.71 -1.23
CA TRP A 62 11.19 7.57 -2.28
C TRP A 62 12.26 7.99 -3.27
N LYS A 63 13.47 7.42 -3.26
CA LYS A 63 14.55 7.82 -4.17
C LYS A 63 14.74 6.77 -5.27
N ASN A 64 15.02 7.25 -6.48
CA ASN A 64 15.44 6.39 -7.57
C ASN A 64 16.81 5.77 -7.23
N SER A 65 16.97 4.47 -7.43
CA SER A 65 18.20 3.73 -7.18
C SER A 65 19.39 4.21 -8.04
N GLU A 66 19.14 4.74 -9.24
CA GLU A 66 20.17 5.16 -10.19
C GLU A 66 20.79 6.51 -9.82
N ASN A 67 19.97 7.51 -9.49
CA ASN A 67 20.42 8.89 -9.29
C ASN A 67 20.19 9.44 -7.88
N LYS A 68 19.64 8.61 -6.97
CA LYS A 68 19.29 8.96 -5.57
C LYS A 68 18.39 10.20 -5.42
N ARG A 69 17.74 10.66 -6.49
CA ARG A 69 16.78 11.76 -6.44
C ARG A 69 15.44 11.25 -5.95
N SER A 70 14.73 12.08 -5.18
CA SER A 70 13.35 11.79 -4.80
C SER A 70 12.49 11.65 -6.06
N LEU A 71 11.70 10.59 -6.12
CA LEU A 71 10.70 10.36 -7.15
C LEU A 71 9.63 11.43 -7.00
N ILE A 72 9.43 12.17 -8.08
CA ILE A 72 8.35 13.15 -8.22
C ILE A 72 7.05 12.35 -8.44
N PRO A 73 5.87 12.77 -7.92
CA PRO A 73 4.64 11.98 -8.03
C PRO A 73 4.31 11.50 -9.44
N GLU A 74 4.59 12.30 -10.47
CA GLU A 74 4.39 11.95 -11.88
C GLU A 74 5.24 10.74 -12.28
N LYS A 75 6.52 10.72 -11.87
CA LYS A 75 7.41 9.58 -12.11
C LYS A 75 6.95 8.32 -11.37
N CYS A 76 6.48 8.44 -10.13
CA CYS A 76 5.88 7.30 -9.45
C CYS A 76 4.67 6.76 -10.21
N SER A 77 3.83 7.63 -10.77
CA SER A 77 2.66 7.21 -11.54
C SER A 77 3.05 6.52 -12.84
N GLU A 78 4.05 7.05 -13.57
CA GLU A 78 4.60 6.42 -14.78
C GLU A 78 5.07 4.99 -14.51
N GLU A 79 5.85 4.78 -13.45
CA GLU A 79 6.35 3.44 -13.07
C GLU A 79 5.21 2.46 -12.75
N VAL A 80 4.16 2.93 -12.05
CA VAL A 80 2.98 2.09 -11.80
C VAL A 80 2.28 1.72 -13.11
N HIS A 81 2.17 2.64 -14.06
CA HIS A 81 1.59 2.36 -15.38
C HIS A 81 2.41 1.35 -16.19
N VAL A 82 3.74 1.32 -16.06
CA VAL A 82 4.60 0.29 -16.66
C VAL A 82 4.22 -1.09 -16.15
N VAL A 83 4.07 -1.24 -14.83
CA VAL A 83 3.67 -2.52 -14.20
C VAL A 83 2.25 -2.91 -14.62
N MET A 84 1.30 -1.98 -14.61
CA MET A 84 -0.06 -2.24 -15.08
C MET A 84 -0.08 -2.71 -16.54
N SER A 85 0.69 -2.05 -17.41
CA SER A 85 0.79 -2.43 -18.82
C SER A 85 1.42 -3.82 -19.02
N SER A 86 2.36 -4.23 -18.15
CA SER A 86 2.95 -5.58 -18.22
C SER A 86 2.01 -6.71 -17.75
N THR A 87 0.86 -6.37 -17.18
CA THR A 87 -0.15 -7.31 -16.67
C THR A 87 -1.46 -7.23 -17.45
N ASP A 88 -1.40 -6.70 -18.69
CA ASP A 88 -2.54 -6.48 -19.58
C ASP A 88 -3.67 -5.63 -18.99
N ILE A 89 -3.39 -4.84 -17.95
CA ILE A 89 -4.34 -3.87 -17.41
C ILE A 89 -4.37 -2.66 -18.35
N ASP A 90 -5.58 -2.34 -18.85
CA ASP A 90 -5.82 -1.23 -19.77
C ASP A 90 -5.26 0.09 -19.21
N LYS A 91 -4.52 0.82 -20.06
CA LYS A 91 -3.88 2.10 -19.75
C LYS A 91 -4.86 3.20 -19.30
N LYS A 92 -6.17 3.04 -19.56
CA LYS A 92 -7.22 3.93 -19.03
C LYS A 92 -7.31 3.87 -17.50
N HIS A 93 -6.89 2.76 -16.89
CA HIS A 93 -6.86 2.61 -15.46
C HIS A 93 -5.63 3.30 -14.87
N SER A 94 -5.84 3.99 -13.75
CA SER A 94 -4.80 4.75 -13.06
C SER A 94 -4.62 4.27 -11.63
N VAL A 95 -3.62 4.82 -10.92
CA VAL A 95 -3.47 4.65 -9.46
C VAL A 95 -4.76 5.02 -8.72
N THR A 96 -5.51 6.00 -9.23
CA THR A 96 -6.82 6.38 -8.68
C THR A 96 -7.85 5.26 -8.88
N THR A 97 -7.86 4.61 -10.04
CA THR A 97 -8.75 3.47 -10.31
C THR A 97 -8.44 2.31 -9.36
N ILE A 98 -7.16 1.96 -9.17
CA ILE A 98 -6.74 0.94 -8.19
C ILE A 98 -7.27 1.27 -6.79
N ARG A 99 -7.16 2.54 -6.38
CA ARG A 99 -7.67 2.98 -5.08
C ARG A 99 -9.20 2.86 -4.98
N ILE A 100 -9.94 3.25 -6.02
CA ILE A 100 -11.40 3.16 -6.06
C ILE A 100 -11.86 1.69 -5.95
N GLU A 101 -11.24 0.80 -6.72
CA GLU A 101 -11.53 -0.63 -6.67
C GLU A 101 -11.24 -1.21 -5.28
N ALA A 102 -10.11 -0.85 -4.67
CA ALA A 102 -9.78 -1.31 -3.33
C ALA A 102 -10.77 -0.79 -2.26
N ILE A 103 -11.22 0.47 -2.37
CA ILE A 103 -12.28 1.01 -1.50
C ILE A 103 -13.60 0.25 -1.72
N SER A 104 -13.97 -0.04 -2.97
CA SER A 104 -15.20 -0.75 -3.32
C SER A 104 -15.19 -2.19 -2.80
N ALA A 105 -14.07 -2.90 -2.95
CA ALA A 105 -13.88 -4.25 -2.40
C ALA A 105 -14.06 -4.27 -0.87
N MET A 106 -13.59 -3.22 -0.19
CA MET A 106 -13.74 -3.06 1.25
C MET A 106 -15.19 -2.77 1.67
N GLN A 107 -15.92 -2.00 0.87
CA GLN A 107 -17.36 -1.77 1.07
C GLN A 107 -18.15 -3.06 0.90
N ASN A 108 -17.81 -3.89 -0.09
CA ASN A 108 -18.44 -5.19 -0.33
C ASN A 108 -18.17 -6.22 0.79
N LYS A 109 -17.22 -5.95 1.69
CA LYS A 109 -16.95 -6.74 2.90
C LYS A 109 -17.57 -6.12 4.16
N ASP A 110 -18.56 -5.25 4.00
CA ASP A 110 -19.31 -4.57 5.07
C ASP A 110 -18.42 -3.79 6.05
N LYS A 111 -17.27 -3.30 5.58
CA LYS A 111 -16.35 -2.54 6.43
C LYS A 111 -16.88 -1.13 6.59
N THR A 112 -16.91 -0.65 7.84
CA THR A 112 -17.53 0.64 8.13
C THR A 112 -16.81 1.78 7.42
N LYS A 113 -17.56 2.80 7.00
CA LYS A 113 -17.02 4.01 6.36
C LYS A 113 -15.88 4.64 7.17
N ARG A 114 -15.98 4.62 8.51
CA ARG A 114 -14.92 5.12 9.41
C ARG A 114 -13.59 4.40 9.19
N TRP A 115 -13.62 3.07 9.05
CA TRP A 115 -12.41 2.25 8.84
C TRP A 115 -11.85 2.44 7.43
N ILE A 116 -12.71 2.48 6.43
CA ILE A 116 -12.32 2.69 5.03
C ILE A 116 -11.71 4.08 4.84
N ASP A 117 -12.31 5.12 5.41
CA ASP A 117 -11.79 6.49 5.38
C ASP A 117 -10.41 6.57 6.05
N ARG A 118 -10.26 5.93 7.21
CA ARG A 118 -8.98 5.90 7.95
C ARG A 118 -7.87 5.16 7.20
N TRP A 119 -8.19 4.04 6.57
CA TRP A 119 -7.24 3.25 5.76
C TRP A 119 -6.88 3.93 4.45
N SER A 120 -7.89 4.32 3.66
CA SER A 120 -7.70 4.95 2.33
C SER A 120 -7.11 6.35 2.43
N ARG A 121 -7.29 7.01 3.59
CA ARG A 121 -6.89 8.40 3.88
C ARG A 121 -7.44 9.40 2.85
N HIS A 122 -8.52 9.02 2.18
CA HIS A 122 -9.05 9.71 0.99
C HIS A 122 -9.94 10.91 1.33
N SER A 123 -10.61 10.91 2.47
CA SER A 123 -11.62 11.92 2.83
C SER A 123 -11.14 12.96 3.85
N GLU A 124 -11.88 14.06 3.94
CA GLU A 124 -11.69 15.09 4.96
C GLU A 124 -12.13 14.59 6.35
N SER A 125 -13.13 13.70 6.43
CA SER A 125 -13.46 12.93 7.64
C SER A 125 -12.29 12.07 8.11
N ALA A 126 -11.53 11.46 7.18
CA ALA A 126 -10.28 10.81 7.52
C ALA A 126 -9.25 11.80 8.07
N ALA A 127 -9.28 13.09 7.66
CA ALA A 127 -8.44 14.12 8.25
C ALA A 127 -8.76 14.32 9.72
N THR A 128 -10.02 14.54 10.09
CA THR A 128 -10.42 14.74 11.48
C THR A 128 -10.15 13.51 12.36
N ILE A 129 -10.38 12.30 11.85
CA ILE A 129 -10.06 11.06 12.58
C ILE A 129 -8.55 10.91 12.79
N ARG A 130 -7.72 11.33 11.82
CA ARG A 130 -6.25 11.37 11.96
C ARG A 130 -5.80 12.38 13.03
N GLU A 131 -6.51 13.49 13.21
CA GLU A 131 -6.13 14.53 14.17
C GLU A 131 -6.35 14.10 15.62
N ASN A 132 -7.37 13.28 15.88
CA ASN A 132 -7.87 13.07 17.24
C ASN A 132 -7.65 11.65 17.80
N TYR A 133 -7.42 10.63 16.96
CA TYR A 133 -7.51 9.22 17.39
C TYR A 133 -6.47 8.28 16.76
N ASP A 134 -5.27 8.77 16.40
CA ASP A 134 -4.33 8.00 15.56
C ASP A 134 -3.58 6.87 16.28
N VAL A 135 -4.32 5.84 16.74
CA VAL A 135 -3.77 4.56 17.22
C VAL A 135 -3.97 3.51 16.10
N SER A 136 -2.88 2.88 15.67
CA SER A 136 -2.79 2.08 14.46
C SER A 136 -3.50 0.72 14.57
N TYR A 137 -4.64 0.58 13.88
CA TYR A 137 -5.32 -0.71 13.65
C TYR A 137 -5.73 -0.85 12.17
N SER A 138 -4.74 -0.68 11.27
CA SER A 138 -4.89 -0.86 9.82
C SER A 138 -5.04 -2.33 9.40
N ASP A 139 -4.79 -3.26 10.33
CA ASP A 139 -4.63 -4.69 10.02
C ASP A 139 -5.93 -5.34 9.58
N SER A 140 -7.05 -4.96 10.19
CA SER A 140 -8.36 -5.54 9.86
C SER A 140 -8.82 -5.23 8.44
N VAL A 141 -8.39 -4.10 7.89
CA VAL A 141 -8.64 -3.70 6.50
C VAL A 141 -7.69 -4.42 5.57
N SER A 142 -6.39 -4.44 5.89
CA SER A 142 -5.40 -5.17 5.09
C SER A 142 -5.74 -6.66 4.99
N LYS A 143 -6.16 -7.28 6.10
CA LYS A 143 -6.58 -8.69 6.12
C LYS A 143 -7.80 -8.94 5.25
N ALA A 144 -8.83 -8.10 5.35
CA ALA A 144 -10.03 -8.24 4.54
C ALA A 144 -9.75 -8.10 3.03
N LEU A 145 -8.83 -7.20 2.66
CA LEU A 145 -8.38 -7.08 1.27
C LEU A 145 -7.66 -8.35 0.79
N CYS A 146 -6.83 -8.96 1.65
CA CYS A 146 -6.15 -10.22 1.31
C CYS A 146 -7.15 -11.36 1.12
N GLU A 147 -8.19 -11.42 1.95
CA GLU A 147 -9.28 -12.39 1.82
C GLU A 147 -10.06 -12.19 0.51
N CYS A 148 -10.31 -10.94 0.08
CA CYS A 148 -10.93 -10.65 -1.21
C CYS A 148 -10.10 -11.17 -2.39
N ILE A 149 -8.78 -10.99 -2.34
CA ILE A 149 -7.89 -11.39 -3.43
C ILE A 149 -7.76 -12.91 -3.48
N SER A 150 -7.56 -13.56 -2.33
CA SER A 150 -7.43 -15.02 -2.25
C SER A 150 -8.70 -15.72 -2.76
N ALA A 151 -9.89 -15.25 -2.35
CA ALA A 151 -11.15 -15.82 -2.83
C ALA A 151 -11.35 -15.66 -4.35
N ARG A 152 -10.80 -14.60 -4.95
CA ARG A 152 -10.83 -14.39 -6.40
C ARG A 152 -9.86 -15.33 -7.12
N GLU A 153 -8.66 -15.54 -6.58
CA GLU A 153 -7.69 -16.49 -7.12
C GLU A 153 -8.26 -17.92 -7.13
N ASP A 154 -8.93 -18.33 -6.04
CA ASP A 154 -9.59 -19.64 -5.94
C ASP A 154 -10.71 -19.80 -6.97
N TYR A 155 -11.54 -18.76 -7.17
CA TYR A 155 -12.61 -18.76 -8.19
C TYR A 155 -12.05 -18.89 -9.61
N MET A 156 -11.04 -18.09 -9.97
CA MET A 156 -10.44 -18.13 -11.30
C MET A 156 -9.70 -19.44 -11.56
N ALA A 157 -9.10 -20.07 -10.53
CA ALA A 157 -8.49 -21.38 -10.63
C ALA A 157 -9.53 -22.49 -10.83
N SER A 158 -10.72 -22.36 -10.24
CA SER A 158 -11.81 -23.33 -10.43
C SER A 158 -12.45 -23.27 -11.83
N GLU A 159 -12.57 -22.10 -12.44
CA GLU A 159 -13.07 -21.94 -13.83
C GLU A 159 -12.12 -22.48 -14.91
N GLN A 160 -10.83 -22.68 -14.59
CA GLN A 160 -9.85 -23.23 -15.54
C GLN A 160 -9.79 -24.77 -15.54
N ILE A 161 -10.53 -25.43 -14.65
CA ILE A 161 -10.56 -26.89 -14.48
C ILE A 161 -11.84 -27.51 -15.10
N GLU A 162 -12.76 -26.69 -15.61
CA GLU A 162 -14.00 -27.11 -16.31
C GLU A 162 -13.89 -26.96 -17.83
#